data_AF-A0A972AIN4-F1
#
_entry.id   AF-A0A972AIN4-F1
#
_cell.length_a   1.000
_cell.length_b   1.000
_cell.length_c   1.000
_cell.angle_alpha   90.00
_cell.angle_beta   90.00
_cell.angle_gamma   90.00
#
_symmetry.space_group_name_H-M   'P 1'
#
loop_
_entity.id
_entity.type
_entity.pdbx_description
1 polymer ?
#
loop_
_entity_poly.entity_id
_entity_poly.type
_entity_poly.pdbx_seq_one_letter_code
_entity_poly.pdbx_strand_id
1 'polypeptide(L)'
;ISRYTHMSDPMLLATVEITVVALLSTLFSFVLEKPVIPTETSVWLAVLVTSLLATTFAFIVQNIAQKHTSPTHTALIFLGEPVFAQAFAYIMLGELLTPRQLVGCALILAGMVAAEFKPSLKSKRSGTTASEKAR
;
A
#
# COMPACT_ATOMS: atom_id res chain seq x y z
N ILE A 1 -15.77 5.22 -5.69
CA ILE A 1 -14.63 6.02 -5.19
C ILE A 1 -14.47 7.35 -5.94
N SER A 2 -14.35 7.40 -7.27
CA SER A 2 -14.27 8.67 -8.04
C SER A 2 -15.50 9.62 -7.94
N ARG A 3 -16.61 9.22 -7.30
CA ARG A 3 -17.84 10.03 -7.24
C ARG A 3 -18.08 10.71 -5.89
N TYR A 4 -17.27 10.42 -4.85
CA TYR A 4 -17.52 10.90 -3.48
C TYR A 4 -16.35 11.66 -2.84
N THR A 5 -15.28 11.94 -3.58
CA THR A 5 -14.10 12.60 -2.99
C THR A 5 -13.68 13.79 -3.83
N HIS A 6 -14.43 14.87 -3.70
CA HIS A 6 -13.89 16.20 -3.97
C HIS A 6 -12.88 16.48 -2.84
N MET A 7 -11.58 16.41 -3.15
CA MET A 7 -10.49 17.02 -2.36
C MET A 7 -10.21 16.49 -0.94
N SER A 8 -10.21 15.18 -0.70
CA SER A 8 -9.53 14.67 0.51
C SER A 8 -8.07 14.44 0.19
N ASP A 9 -7.17 15.09 0.94
CA ASP A 9 -5.72 14.93 0.81
C ASP A 9 -5.35 13.44 0.99
N PRO A 10 -4.67 12.78 0.05
CA PRO A 10 -4.28 11.37 0.16
C PRO A 10 -3.58 11.02 1.48
N MET A 11 -2.84 11.98 2.05
CA MET A 11 -2.23 11.85 3.37
C MET A 11 -3.24 11.67 4.50
N LEU A 12 -4.41 12.29 4.40
CA LEU A 12 -5.48 12.20 5.40
C LEU A 12 -6.09 10.80 5.40
N LEU A 13 -6.28 10.21 4.22
CA LEU A 13 -6.76 8.82 4.08
C LEU A 13 -5.74 7.82 4.66
N ALA A 14 -4.46 7.95 4.31
CA ALA A 14 -3.41 7.08 4.84
C ALA A 14 -3.28 7.19 6.38
N THR A 15 -3.40 8.40 6.93
CA THR A 15 -3.36 8.62 8.38
C THR A 15 -4.54 7.93 9.08
N VAL A 16 -5.74 8.03 8.51
CA VAL A 16 -6.93 7.34 9.04
C VAL A 16 -6.75 5.82 8.97
N GLU A 17 -6.25 5.28 7.86
CA GLU A 17 -5.99 3.84 7.70
C GLU A 17 -5.00 3.32 8.74
N ILE A 18 -3.83 3.94 8.88
CA ILE A 18 -2.81 3.55 9.87
C ILE A 18 -3.39 3.63 11.30
N THR A 19 -4.18 4.67 11.60
CA THR A 19 -4.82 4.83 12.91
C THR A 19 -5.84 3.72 13.18
N VAL A 20 -6.69 3.40 12.20
CA VAL A 20 -7.69 2.33 12.31
C VAL A 20 -7.00 0.97 12.48
N VAL A 21 -5.95 0.69 11.69
CA VAL A 21 -5.16 -0.55 11.80
C VAL A 21 -4.51 -0.64 13.18
N ALA A 22 -3.92 0.44 13.69
CA ALA A 22 -3.31 0.47 15.03
C ALA A 22 -4.34 0.18 16.14
N LEU A 23 -5.51 0.82 16.09
CA LEU A 23 -6.57 0.61 17.08
C LEU A 23 -7.12 -0.81 17.05
N LEU A 24 -7.43 -1.33 15.85
CA LEU A 24 -7.95 -2.68 15.69
C LEU A 24 -6.92 -3.74 16.08
N SER A 25 -5.65 -3.55 15.70
CA SER A 25 -4.57 -4.47 16.05
C SER A 25 -4.35 -4.50 17.57
N THR A 26 -4.40 -3.33 18.22
CA THR A 26 -4.32 -3.25 19.69
C THR A 26 -5.49 -3.97 20.34
N LEU A 27 -6.73 -3.71 19.89
CA LEU A 27 -7.92 -4.36 20.43
C LEU A 27 -7.84 -5.89 20.29
N PHE A 28 -7.47 -6.39 19.11
CA PHE A 28 -7.33 -7.83 18.89
C PHE A 28 -6.18 -8.44 19.70
N SER A 29 -5.07 -7.73 19.90
CA SER A 29 -3.98 -8.20 20.76
C SER A 29 -4.46 -8.46 22.19
N PHE A 30 -5.32 -7.62 22.76
CA PHE A 30 -5.89 -7.85 24.09
C PHE A 30 -6.93 -8.98 24.15
N VAL A 31 -7.63 -9.27 23.04
CA VAL A 31 -8.67 -10.30 22.99
C VAL A 31 -8.10 -11.69 22.68
N LEU A 32 -7.12 -11.77 21.78
CA LEU A 32 -6.60 -13.03 21.25
C LEU A 32 -5.28 -13.47 21.89
N GLU A 33 -4.49 -12.53 22.40
CA GLU A 33 -3.16 -12.80 22.94
C GLU A 33 -3.02 -12.28 24.38
N LYS A 34 -1.95 -12.70 25.07
CA LYS A 34 -1.54 -12.09 26.33
C LYS A 34 -0.50 -11.02 26.00
N PRO A 35 -0.84 -9.72 26.01
CA PRO A 35 0.12 -8.68 25.66
C PRO A 35 1.26 -8.67 26.67
N VAL A 36 2.46 -9.04 26.22
CA VAL A 36 3.69 -8.99 27.00
C VAL A 36 4.46 -7.75 26.55
N ILE A 37 4.79 -6.87 27.49
CA ILE A 37 5.66 -5.74 27.20
C ILE A 37 7.09 -6.29 27.05
N PRO A 38 7.75 -6.10 25.90
CA PRO A 38 9.12 -6.57 25.71
C PRO A 38 10.05 -5.90 26.72
N THR A 39 10.81 -6.70 27.47
CA THR A 39 11.85 -6.22 28.38
C THR A 39 13.18 -5.96 27.67
N GLU A 40 13.36 -6.55 26.49
CA GLU A 40 14.59 -6.49 25.71
C GLU A 40 14.71 -5.17 24.92
N THR A 41 15.82 -4.47 25.08
CA THR A 41 16.10 -3.22 24.38
C THR A 41 16.22 -3.42 22.86
N SER A 42 16.68 -4.59 22.41
CA SER A 42 16.78 -4.93 20.99
C SER A 42 15.43 -4.94 20.28
N VAL A 43 14.36 -5.38 20.96
CA VAL A 43 12.99 -5.39 20.41
C VAL A 43 12.48 -3.97 20.24
N TRP A 44 12.70 -3.10 21.22
CA TRP A 44 12.34 -1.68 21.12
C TRP A 44 13.09 -0.98 19.99
N LEU A 45 14.38 -1.28 19.81
CA LEU A 45 15.17 -0.75 18.70
C LEU A 45 14.63 -1.23 17.36
N ALA A 46 14.31 -2.52 17.23
CA ALA A 46 13.69 -3.06 16.02
C ALA A 46 12.36 -2.37 15.71
N VAL A 47 11.48 -2.20 16.70
CA VAL A 47 10.19 -1.50 16.56
C VAL A 47 10.38 -0.04 16.13
N LEU A 48 11.34 0.68 16.71
CA LEU A 48 11.62 2.07 16.33
C LEU A 48 12.15 2.15 14.89
N VAL A 49 13.09 1.27 14.52
CA VAL A 49 13.65 1.23 13.16
C VAL A 49 12.56 0.89 12.14
N THR A 50 11.73 -0.11 12.38
CA THR A 50 10.68 -0.51 11.44
C THR A 50 9.57 0.54 11.36
N SER A 51 9.14 1.13 12.48
CA SER A 51 8.07 2.14 12.45
C SER A 51 8.51 3.47 11.84
N LEU A 52 9.74 3.92 12.10
CA LEU A 52 10.22 5.21 11.58
C LEU A 52 10.79 5.08 10.17
N LEU A 53 11.72 4.14 9.94
CA LEU A 53 12.38 4.01 8.65
C LEU A 53 11.55 3.19 7.67
N ALA A 54 11.03 2.03 8.07
CA ALA A 54 10.30 1.17 7.14
C ALA A 54 8.86 1.66 6.89
N THR A 55 8.18 2.20 7.89
CA THR A 55 6.80 2.71 7.71
C THR A 55 6.81 4.20 7.41
N THR A 56 7.12 5.06 8.39
CA THR A 56 6.89 6.51 8.27
C THR A 56 7.63 7.12 7.07
N PHE A 57 8.92 6.83 6.94
CA PHE A 57 9.72 7.34 5.81
C PHE A 57 9.24 6.77 4.47
N ALA A 58 8.98 5.47 4.37
CA ALA A 58 8.47 4.87 3.14
C ALA A 58 7.13 5.48 2.72
N PHE A 59 6.18 5.67 3.64
CA PHE A 59 4.89 6.30 3.36
C PHE A 59 5.04 7.77 2.93
N ILE A 60 6.00 8.53 3.48
CA ILE A 60 6.29 9.90 3.03
C ILE A 60 6.82 9.88 1.60
N VAL A 61 7.82 9.06 1.31
CA VAL A 61 8.39 8.92 -0.03
C VAL A 61 7.32 8.46 -1.01
N GLN A 62 6.47 7.51 -0.62
CA GLN A 62 5.36 6.99 -1.39
C GLN A 62 4.36 8.10 -1.74
N ASN A 63 3.95 8.91 -0.76
CA ASN A 63 3.07 10.06 -0.97
C ASN A 63 3.69 11.11 -1.90
N ILE A 64 5.00 11.38 -1.75
CA ILE A 64 5.71 12.32 -2.64
C ILE A 64 5.77 11.77 -4.07
N ALA A 65 6.13 10.50 -4.24
CA ALA A 65 6.22 9.86 -5.55
C ALA A 65 4.87 9.82 -6.28
N GLN A 66 3.78 9.58 -5.55
CA GLN A 66 2.40 9.64 -6.06
C GLN A 66 2.00 11.03 -6.56
N LYS A 67 2.54 12.11 -5.97
CA LYS A 67 2.27 13.48 -6.45
C LYS A 67 2.91 13.78 -7.81
N HIS A 68 3.97 13.06 -8.17
CA HIS A 68 4.73 13.27 -9.40
C HIS A 68 4.45 12.23 -10.49
N THR A 69 3.66 11.19 -10.18
CA THR A 69 3.43 10.02 -11.03
C THR A 69 1.93 9.76 -11.18
N SER A 70 1.49 9.28 -12.35
CA SER A 70 0.07 8.94 -12.51
C SER A 70 -0.31 7.76 -11.59
N PRO A 71 -1.55 7.69 -11.08
CA PRO A 71 -2.01 6.60 -10.22
C PRO A 71 -1.76 5.21 -10.83
N THR A 72 -1.85 5.08 -12.16
CA THR A 72 -1.56 3.84 -12.88
C THR A 72 -0.10 3.44 -12.78
N HIS A 73 0.83 4.37 -13.01
CA HIS A 73 2.26 4.09 -12.92
C HIS A 73 2.69 3.79 -11.48
N THR A 74 2.13 4.48 -10.48
CA THR A 74 2.41 4.17 -9.07
C THR A 74 1.85 2.80 -8.68
N ALA A 75 0.65 2.44 -9.15
CA ALA A 75 0.09 1.11 -8.91
C ALA A 75 1.00 0.02 -9.48
N LEU A 76 1.52 0.19 -10.70
CA LEU A 76 2.50 -0.73 -11.29
C LEU A 76 3.75 -0.92 -10.42
N ILE A 77 4.27 0.16 -9.84
CA ILE A 77 5.45 0.10 -8.96
C ILE A 77 5.15 -0.68 -7.68
N PHE A 78 4.02 -0.43 -7.01
CA PHE A 78 3.64 -1.20 -5.81
C PHE A 78 3.35 -2.65 -6.11
N LEU A 79 2.78 -2.92 -7.28
CA LEU A 79 2.62 -4.29 -7.73
C LEU A 79 4.00 -4.98 -7.88
N GLY A 80 5.06 -4.26 -8.26
CA GLY A 80 6.42 -4.78 -8.31
C GLY A 80 7.10 -5.00 -6.94
N GLU A 81 6.60 -4.37 -5.87
CA GLU A 81 7.18 -4.44 -4.52
C GLU A 81 7.39 -5.87 -3.99
N PRO A 82 6.45 -6.83 -4.13
CA PRO A 82 6.65 -8.21 -3.66
C PRO A 82 7.83 -8.92 -4.33
N VAL A 83 8.16 -8.57 -5.57
CA VAL A 83 9.30 -9.15 -6.29
C VAL A 83 10.61 -8.68 -5.66
N PHE A 84 10.70 -7.37 -5.37
CA PHE A 84 11.87 -6.81 -4.69
C PHE A 84 11.98 -7.31 -3.26
N ALA A 85 10.87 -7.37 -2.52
CA ALA A 85 10.83 -7.92 -1.17
C ALA A 85 11.38 -9.35 -1.14
N GLN A 86 10.97 -10.20 -2.09
CA GLN A 86 11.50 -11.56 -2.21
C GLN A 86 12.98 -11.60 -2.59
N ALA A 87 13.42 -10.71 -3.49
CA ALA A 87 14.84 -10.61 -3.85
C ALA A 87 15.70 -10.22 -2.63
N PHE A 88 15.25 -9.24 -1.83
CA PHE A 88 15.93 -8.84 -0.60
C PHE A 88 15.87 -9.95 0.47
N ALA A 89 14.76 -10.67 0.61
CA ALA A 89 14.67 -11.82 1.52
C ALA A 89 15.68 -12.91 1.15
N TYR A 90 15.82 -13.23 -0.14
CA TYR A 90 16.83 -14.17 -0.62
C TYR A 90 18.26 -13.69 -0.35
N ILE A 91 18.57 -12.41 -0.63
CA ILE A 91 19.93 -11.86 -0.48
C ILE A 91 20.32 -11.67 1.00
N MET A 92 19.42 -11.13 1.82
CA MET A 92 19.73 -10.73 3.20
C MET A 92 19.48 -11.84 4.22
N LEU A 93 18.40 -12.62 4.06
CA LEU A 93 18.03 -13.69 4.99
C LEU A 93 18.47 -15.08 4.49
N GLY A 94 18.85 -15.21 3.21
CA GLY A 94 19.20 -16.50 2.62
C GLY A 94 18.01 -17.43 2.44
N GLU A 95 16.78 -16.92 2.52
CA GLU A 95 15.57 -17.75 2.42
C GLU A 95 15.40 -18.29 0.99
N LEU A 96 15.57 -19.60 0.86
CA LEU A 96 15.30 -20.32 -0.39
C LEU A 96 13.79 -20.47 -0.57
N LEU A 97 13.32 -20.04 -1.74
CA LEU A 97 11.93 -20.21 -2.14
C LEU A 97 11.56 -21.69 -2.20
N THR A 98 10.61 -22.08 -1.36
CA THR A 98 9.95 -23.38 -1.48
C THR A 98 9.16 -23.45 -2.79
N PRO A 99 8.91 -24.64 -3.34
CA PRO A 99 8.08 -24.80 -4.54
C PRO A 99 6.69 -24.16 -4.42
N ARG A 100 6.11 -24.13 -3.20
CA ARG A 100 4.83 -23.45 -2.94
C ARG A 100 4.95 -21.93 -3.04
N GLN A 101 6.01 -21.33 -2.51
CA GLN A 101 6.25 -19.89 -2.62
C GLN A 101 6.50 -19.48 -4.08
N LEU A 102 7.19 -20.31 -4.86
CA LEU A 102 7.35 -20.11 -6.30
C LEU A 102 6.02 -20.05 -7.05
N VAL A 103 5.08 -20.96 -6.74
CA VAL A 103 3.72 -20.91 -7.31
C VAL A 103 2.98 -19.64 -6.88
N GLY A 104 3.13 -19.23 -5.62
CA GLY A 104 2.59 -17.96 -5.11
C GLY A 104 3.13 -16.74 -5.86
N CYS A 105 4.45 -16.66 -6.05
CA CYS A 105 5.09 -15.60 -6.84
C CYS A 105 4.59 -15.59 -8.29
N ALA A 106 4.49 -16.76 -8.94
CA ALA A 106 3.98 -16.86 -10.30
C ALA A 106 2.52 -16.38 -10.42
N LEU A 107 1.66 -16.70 -9.43
CA LEU A 107 0.28 -16.23 -9.39
C LEU A 107 0.18 -14.72 -9.19
N ILE A 108 1.00 -14.14 -8.31
CA ILE A 108 1.06 -12.67 -8.11
C ILE A 108 1.47 -11.99 -9.43
N LEU A 109 2.55 -12.43 -10.05
CA LEU A 109 3.02 -11.88 -11.34
C LEU A 109 1.96 -12.01 -12.44
N ALA A 110 1.29 -13.17 -12.55
CA ALA A 110 0.21 -13.36 -13.51
C ALA A 110 -0.96 -12.41 -13.24
N GLY A 111 -1.35 -12.23 -11.98
CA GLY A 111 -2.39 -11.29 -11.56
C GLY A 111 -2.03 -9.84 -11.87
N MET A 112 -0.78 -9.44 -11.67
CA MET A 112 -0.27 -8.10 -12.02
C MET A 112 -0.37 -7.83 -13.52
N VAL A 113 0.12 -8.76 -14.33
CA VAL A 113 0.07 -8.64 -15.79
C VAL A 113 -1.39 -8.54 -16.25
N ALA A 114 -2.27 -9.38 -15.71
CA ALA A 114 -3.70 -9.32 -16.02
C ALA A 114 -4.37 -7.99 -15.59
N ALA A 115 -3.94 -7.39 -14.47
CA ALA A 115 -4.45 -6.11 -14.00
C ALA A 115 -4.04 -4.95 -14.91
N GLU A 116 -2.82 -4.98 -15.46
CA GLU A 116 -2.32 -3.96 -16.38
C GLU A 116 -3.04 -3.98 -17.72
N PHE A 117 -3.42 -5.17 -18.21
CA PHE A 117 -4.18 -5.30 -19.46
C PHE A 117 -5.67 -4.93 -19.36
N LYS A 118 -6.18 -4.59 -18.17
CA LYS A 118 -7.58 -4.14 -18.02
C LYS A 118 -7.70 -2.71 -18.58
N PRO A 119 -8.43 -2.48 -19.69
CA PRO A 119 -8.54 -1.14 -20.25
C PRO A 119 -9.22 -0.26 -19.22
N SER A 120 -8.60 0.88 -18.92
CA SER A 120 -9.24 1.97 -18.18
C SER A 120 -10.60 2.22 -18.82
N LEU A 121 -11.67 1.77 -18.16
CA LEU A 121 -13.04 1.97 -18.61
C LEU A 121 -13.29 3.47 -18.60
N LYS A 122 -13.05 4.06 -19.76
CA LYS A 122 -13.22 5.45 -20.12
C LYS A 122 -14.55 5.92 -19.54
N SER A 123 -14.49 6.71 -18.47
CA SER A 123 -15.65 7.42 -17.95
C SER A 123 -16.10 8.42 -19.02
N LYS A 124 -16.99 7.96 -19.89
CA LYS A 124 -17.65 8.76 -20.91
C LYS A 124 -18.67 9.64 -20.19
N ARG A 125 -18.24 10.77 -19.63
CA ARG A 125 -19.13 11.91 -19.40
C ARG A 125 -19.04 12.85 -20.61
N SER A 126 -19.79 12.46 -21.65
CA SER A 126 -20.53 13.43 -22.47
C SER A 126 -21.30 14.35 -21.50
N GLY A 127 -21.09 15.66 -21.48
CA GLY A 127 -21.61 16.61 -22.47
C GLY A 127 -22.73 17.41 -21.81
N THR A 128 -22.72 18.73 -22.01
CA THR A 128 -23.83 19.67 -21.75
C THR A 128 -23.95 20.27 -20.35
N THR A 129 -23.27 21.39 -20.12
CA THR A 129 -23.87 22.62 -19.56
C THR A 129 -22.95 23.82 -19.81
N ALA A 130 -22.69 24.07 -21.10
CA ALA A 130 -22.22 25.36 -21.59
C ALA A 130 -23.34 25.96 -22.45
N SER A 131 -24.52 26.19 -21.87
CA SER A 131 -25.55 27.07 -22.43
C SER A 131 -26.68 27.30 -21.41
N GLU A 132 -26.38 28.03 -20.33
CA GLU A 132 -27.42 28.79 -19.61
C GLU A 132 -26.81 30.11 -19.12
N LYS A 133 -26.15 30.77 -20.07
CA LYS A 133 -25.72 32.17 -20.01
C LYS A 133 -26.43 32.90 -21.16
N ALA A 134 -27.76 32.81 -21.21
CA ALA A 134 -28.63 33.58 -22.11
C ALA A 134 -30.13 33.29 -21.85
N ARG A 135 -30.66 33.70 -20.69
CA ARG A 135 -32.02 34.22 -20.55
C ARG A 135 -32.19 34.93 -19.21
#